data_AF-A0A6G2V8J3-F1
#
_entry.id   AF-A0A6G2V8J3-F1
#
_cell.length_a   1.000
_cell.length_b   1.000
_cell.length_c   1.000
_cell.angle_alpha   90.00
_cell.angle_beta   90.00
_cell.angle_gamma   90.00
#
_symmetry.space_group_name_H-M   'P 1'
#
loop_
_entity.id
_entity.type
_entity.pdbx_description
1 polymer ?
#
loop_
_entity_poly.entity_id
_entity_poly.type
_entity_poly.pdbx_seq_one_letter_code
_entity_poly.pdbx_strand_id
1 'polypeptide(L)'
;ATGPAGELLAGPADRAEQRLLGAVAALPSDESAEPYNEAHDAAWHQTRLLLRLHRYAHEVVHGAPDPVLAAPGHALDLHRDAAEAAGA
;
A
#
# COMPACT_ATOMS: atom_id res chain seq x y z
N ALA A 1 14.35 15.95 -15.62
CA ALA A 1 14.48 16.98 -14.57
C ALA A 1 13.16 17.02 -13.82
N THR A 2 13.18 16.81 -12.51
CA THR A 2 11.98 16.90 -11.67
C THR A 2 11.49 18.34 -11.70
N GLY A 3 10.25 18.57 -12.13
CA GLY A 3 9.67 19.92 -12.16
C GLY A 3 9.43 20.48 -10.76
N PRO A 4 9.06 21.77 -10.62
CA PRO A 4 8.81 22.41 -9.32
C PRO A 4 7.79 21.68 -8.44
N ALA A 5 6.88 20.91 -9.05
CA ALA A 5 5.95 20.05 -8.32
C ALA A 5 6.65 18.89 -7.60
N GLY A 6 7.65 18.24 -8.20
CA GLY A 6 8.33 17.11 -7.56
C GLY A 6 9.26 17.54 -6.43
N GLU A 7 9.82 18.75 -6.49
CA GLU A 7 10.57 19.33 -5.35
C GLU A 7 9.66 19.58 -4.14
N LEU A 8 8.45 20.11 -4.36
CA LEU A 8 7.47 20.33 -3.28
C LEU A 8 6.88 19.02 -2.73
N LEU A 9 6.78 17.99 -3.56
CA LEU A 9 6.15 16.71 -3.22
C LEU A 9 7.11 15.66 -2.66
N ALA A 10 8.43 15.90 -2.68
CA ALA A 10 9.41 14.99 -2.10
C ALA A 10 9.12 14.67 -0.62
N GLY A 11 8.95 15.70 0.23
CA GLY A 11 8.64 15.48 1.66
C GLY A 11 7.30 14.74 1.90
N PRO A 12 6.20 15.09 1.21
CA PRO A 12 4.98 14.28 1.20
C PRO A 12 5.18 12.83 0.72
N ALA A 13 6.02 12.59 -0.28
CA ALA A 13 6.33 11.25 -0.80
C ALA A 13 7.05 10.39 0.24
N ASP A 14 8.07 10.94 0.90
CA ASP A 14 8.79 10.26 2.00
C ASP A 14 7.84 9.88 3.14
N ARG A 15 6.90 10.79 3.49
CA ARG A 15 5.89 10.50 4.52
C ARG A 15 4.92 9.40 4.07
N ALA A 16 4.58 9.32 2.79
CA ALA A 16 3.74 8.25 2.28
C ALA A 16 4.46 6.89 2.39
N GLU A 17 5.75 6.85 2.07
CA GLU A 17 6.60 5.66 2.23
C GLU A 17 6.68 5.22 3.69
N GLN A 18 7.01 6.13 4.62
CA GLN A 18 7.10 5.80 6.05
C GLN A 18 5.78 5.27 6.60
N ARG A 19 4.64 5.84 6.19
CA ARG A 19 3.32 5.34 6.59
C ARG A 19 3.03 3.96 6.02
N LEU A 20 3.41 3.71 4.76
CA LEU A 20 3.29 2.39 4.15
C LEU A 20 4.12 1.36 4.93
N LEU A 21 5.39 1.65 5.19
CA LEU A 21 6.28 0.75 5.95
C LEU A 21 5.72 0.47 7.36
N GLY A 22 5.22 1.49 8.04
CA GLY A 22 4.56 1.32 9.34
C GLY A 22 3.30 0.45 9.29
N ALA A 23 2.49 0.60 8.25
CA ALA A 23 1.29 -0.23 8.05
C ALA A 23 1.65 -1.69 7.73
N VAL A 24 2.64 -1.91 6.86
CA VAL A 24 3.16 -3.25 6.55
C VAL A 24 3.71 -3.94 7.81
N ALA A 25 4.47 -3.21 8.63
CA ALA A 25 5.00 -3.74 9.89
C ALA A 25 3.91 -4.08 10.92
N ALA A 26 2.73 -3.48 10.81
CA ALA A 26 1.59 -3.73 11.69
C ALA A 26 0.64 -4.82 11.15
N LEU A 27 0.91 -5.39 9.97
CA LEU A 27 0.10 -6.47 9.43
C LEU A 27 0.20 -7.73 10.31
N PRO A 28 -0.90 -8.49 10.44
CA PRO A 28 -0.87 -9.77 11.14
C PRO A 28 0.08 -10.74 10.42
N SER A 29 0.85 -11.51 11.20
CA SER A 29 1.75 -12.54 10.66
C SER A 29 0.95 -13.74 10.15
N ASP A 30 1.44 -14.41 9.12
CA ASP A 30 0.78 -15.56 8.47
C ASP A 30 0.50 -16.72 9.46
N GLU A 31 1.33 -16.87 10.50
CA GLU A 31 1.11 -17.87 11.57
C GLU A 31 -0.09 -17.58 12.49
N SER A 32 -0.68 -16.39 12.40
CA SER A 32 -1.91 -16.03 13.11
C SER A 32 -3.18 -16.24 12.27
N ALA A 33 -3.06 -16.84 11.09
CA ALA A 33 -4.10 -16.85 10.05
C ALA A 33 -5.11 -18.01 10.12
N GLU A 34 -5.10 -18.88 11.14
CA GLU A 34 -6.18 -19.87 11.30
C GLU A 34 -6.95 -19.71 12.62
N PRO A 35 -8.28 -19.48 12.55
CA PRO A 35 -9.13 -19.22 11.37
C PRO A 35 -9.10 -17.75 10.90
N TYR A 36 -9.60 -17.49 9.68
CA TYR A 36 -9.85 -16.15 9.13
C TYR A 36 -10.53 -15.23 10.16
N ASN A 37 -10.04 -14.00 10.25
CA ASN A 37 -10.55 -12.99 11.17
C ASN A 37 -10.76 -11.66 10.44
N GLU A 38 -12.02 -11.30 10.20
CA GLU A 38 -12.45 -10.04 9.56
C GLU A 38 -11.89 -8.79 10.27
N ALA A 39 -11.52 -8.88 11.55
CA ALA A 39 -10.88 -7.79 12.28
C ALA A 39 -9.53 -7.37 11.67
N HIS A 40 -8.89 -8.25 10.89
CA HIS A 40 -7.64 -7.99 10.20
C HIS A 40 -7.82 -7.27 8.85
N ASP A 41 -9.01 -7.30 8.25
CA ASP A 41 -9.27 -6.74 6.91
C ASP A 41 -9.01 -5.23 6.87
N ALA A 42 -9.33 -4.52 7.97
CA ALA A 42 -9.07 -3.10 8.09
C ALA A 42 -7.57 -2.76 7.94
N ALA A 43 -6.68 -3.57 8.50
CA ALA A 43 -5.23 -3.37 8.40
C ALA A 43 -4.72 -3.64 6.98
N TRP A 44 -5.24 -4.70 6.33
CA TRP A 44 -4.93 -5.02 4.94
C TRP A 44 -5.42 -3.94 3.96
N HIS A 45 -6.66 -3.47 4.14
CA HIS A 45 -7.22 -2.37 3.35
C HIS A 45 -6.44 -1.07 3.53
N GLN A 46 -6.07 -0.73 4.77
CA GLN A 46 -5.26 0.46 5.04
C GLN A 46 -3.89 0.38 4.34
N THR A 47 -3.24 -0.79 4.36
CA THR A 47 -1.97 -1.01 3.67
C THR A 47 -2.12 -0.84 2.16
N ARG A 48 -3.20 -1.38 1.57
CA ARG A 48 -3.52 -1.21 0.14
C ARG A 48 -3.68 0.25 -0.26
N LEU A 49 -4.36 1.06 0.56
CA LEU A 49 -4.53 2.50 0.31
C LEU A 49 -3.20 3.25 0.39
N LEU A 50 -2.37 2.95 1.39
CA LEU A 50 -1.06 3.58 1.56
C LEU A 50 -0.09 3.20 0.44
N LEU A 51 -0.14 1.94 -0.05
CA LEU A 51 0.67 1.51 -1.18
C LEU A 51 0.30 2.28 -2.45
N ARG A 52 -0.99 2.44 -2.72
CA ARG A 52 -1.46 3.25 -3.87
C ARG A 52 -1.02 4.70 -3.74
N LEU A 53 -1.10 5.29 -2.55
CA LEU A 53 -0.64 6.65 -2.30
C LEU A 53 0.87 6.80 -2.54
N HIS A 54 1.67 5.88 -2.00
CA HIS A 54 3.12 5.89 -2.19
C HIS A 54 3.50 5.73 -3.67
N ARG A 55 2.85 4.81 -4.40
CA ARG A 55 3.04 4.66 -5.85
C ARG A 55 2.78 5.96 -6.61
N TYR A 56 1.67 6.64 -6.33
CA TYR A 56 1.36 7.91 -6.99
C TYR A 56 2.34 9.03 -6.61
N ALA A 57 2.77 9.08 -5.35
CA ALA A 57 3.76 10.05 -4.92
C ALA A 57 5.11 9.81 -5.63
N HIS A 58 5.54 8.55 -5.73
CA HIS A 58 6.73 8.15 -6.48
C HIS A 58 6.60 8.52 -7.97
N GLU A 59 5.47 8.21 -8.61
CA GLU A 59 5.20 8.56 -10.00
C GLU A 59 5.33 10.06 -10.26
N VAL A 60 4.81 10.90 -9.36
CA VAL A 60 4.88 12.36 -9.52
C VAL A 60 6.30 12.89 -9.28
N VAL A 61 7.03 12.36 -8.30
CA VAL A 61 8.39 12.81 -7.96
C VAL A 61 9.43 12.34 -8.98
N HIS A 62 9.30 11.12 -9.49
CA HIS A 62 10.28 10.49 -10.37
C HIS A 62 9.84 10.39 -11.84
N GLY A 63 8.58 10.72 -12.14
CA GLY A 63 8.03 10.68 -13.50
C GLY A 63 7.67 9.28 -14.00
N ALA A 64 7.77 8.26 -13.15
CA ALA A 64 7.46 6.87 -13.48
C ALA A 64 7.09 6.05 -12.23
N PRO A 65 6.28 4.98 -12.39
CA PRO A 65 5.99 4.06 -11.29
C PRO A 65 7.24 3.30 -10.87
N ASP A 66 7.34 2.99 -9.58
CA ASP A 66 8.32 2.01 -9.10
C ASP A 66 7.86 0.60 -9.49
N PRO A 67 8.61 -0.14 -10.32
CA PRO A 67 8.26 -1.49 -10.73
C PRO A 67 8.17 -2.48 -9.55
N VAL A 68 8.89 -2.23 -8.45
CA VAL A 68 8.85 -3.10 -7.26
C VAL A 68 7.47 -3.12 -6.62
N LEU A 69 6.68 -2.05 -6.76
CA LEU A 69 5.36 -1.92 -6.16
C LEU A 69 4.25 -2.65 -6.95
N ALA A 70 4.53 -3.12 -8.16
CA ALA A 70 3.52 -3.75 -9.03
C ALA A 70 2.98 -5.06 -8.43
N ALA A 71 3.87 -5.97 -8.05
CA ALA A 71 3.47 -7.28 -7.51
C ALA A 71 2.77 -7.17 -6.14
N PRO A 72 3.29 -6.40 -5.15
CA PRO A 72 2.58 -6.17 -3.89
C PRO A 72 1.22 -5.48 -4.09
N GLY A 73 1.14 -4.51 -5.01
CA GLY A 73 -0.12 -3.85 -5.34
C GLY A 73 -1.17 -4.83 -5.87
N HIS A 74 -0.77 -5.74 -6.77
CA HIS A 74 -1.65 -6.78 -7.28
C HIS A 74 -2.10 -7.76 -6.18
N ALA A 75 -1.18 -8.21 -5.32
CA ALA A 75 -1.51 -9.12 -4.21
C ALA A 75 -2.54 -8.52 -3.25
N LEU A 76 -2.44 -7.22 -2.94
CA LEU A 76 -3.41 -6.53 -2.07
C LEU A 76 -4.78 -6.34 -2.73
N ASP A 77 -4.84 -6.23 -4.06
CA ASP A 77 -6.11 -6.21 -4.80
C ASP A 77 -6.78 -7.60 -4.76
N LEU A 78 -6.02 -8.68 -4.96
CA LEU A 78 -6.52 -10.06 -4.82
C LEU A 78 -7.04 -10.34 -3.40
N HIS A 79 -6.33 -9.87 -2.36
CA HIS A 79 -6.78 -10.00 -0.98
C HIS A 79 -8.14 -9.31 -0.77
N ARG A 80 -8.30 -8.09 -1.30
CA ARG A 80 -9.57 -7.36 -1.23
C ARG A 80 -10.70 -8.12 -1.92
N ASP A 81 -10.44 -8.68 -3.10
CA ASP A 81 -11.45 -9.43 -3.85
C ASP A 81 -11.86 -10.72 -3.10
N ALA A 82 -10.91 -11.39 -2.43
CA ALA A 82 -11.18 -12.55 -1.59
C ALA A 82 -12.01 -12.20 -0.35
N ALA A 83 -11.68 -11.10 0.34
CA ALA A 83 -12.44 -10.62 1.49
C ALA A 83 -13.89 -10.24 1.11
N GLU A 84 -14.08 -9.57 -0.04
CA GLU A 84 -15.42 -9.25 -0.54
C GLU A 84 -16.22 -10.50 -0.91
N ALA A 85 -15.58 -11.51 -1.50
CA ALA A 85 -16.23 -12.78 -1.80
C ALA A 85 -16.63 -13.56 -0.53
N ALA A 86 -15.87 -13.43 0.56
CA ALA A 86 -16.19 -14.07 1.84
C ALA A 86 -17.39 -13.43 2.57
N GLY A 87 -17.64 -12.14 2.31
CA GLY A 87 -18.72 -11.37 2.96
C GLY A 87 -20.05 -11.30 2.19
N ALA A 88 -20.14 -11.88 0.99
CA ALA A 88 -21.33 -11.88 0.12
C ALA A 88 -22.27 -13.07 0.38
#